data_AF-A0AAE0BS66-F1
#
_entry.id   AF-A0AAE0BS66-F1
#
_cell.length_a   1.000
_cell.length_b   1.000
_cell.length_c   1.000
_cell.angle_alpha   90.00
_cell.angle_beta   90.00
_cell.angle_gamma   90.00
#
_symmetry.space_group_name_H-M   'P 1'
#
loop_
_entity.id
_entity.type
_entity.pdbx_description
1 polymer ?
#
loop_
_entity_poly.entity_id
_entity_poly.type
_entity_poly.pdbx_seq_one_letter_code
_entity_poly.pdbx_strand_id
1 'polypeptide(L)'
;MPTISVAPKDFENVKSLESLPEKEDVWQCYVHQLRTWVSSSSNEIVRPYLMLVISVQSGAFLSTTVADEDGNTNILAQSAQPSTSQVLSFLKRVMEDPRCLNSSMASKDRKKGRPSKILFADTATAHLHRGQPDKWEKESACSYVGEARAILADVGIESNFAPVPSEMLAGIVRGQIEHAHQPEELRASLAMLPGLVQCQGFTPTFGKELFAAAKKFYSAKPWTKLPPAARRPIKVSFPIATDDEGNVYRSQGYAALIGQQQGEEESLGLALYKKEDVAWKAISQSSRGDQETPAADEASMMGHSLLYFPMQEFPFEDLECAEWYGWEVQSPSAWPLFVKVAADDAENAEDDAPAQAGVWHRPLASGGIRPLRSCCYARAPELLLEGSNDSVSERTCQQRVLQ
;
A
#
# COMPACT_ATOMS: atom_id res chain seq x y z
N MET A 1 20.75 19.36 22.54
CA MET A 1 21.32 20.53 21.83
C MET A 1 20.25 21.06 20.88
N PRO A 2 19.96 22.37 20.84
CA PRO A 2 18.98 22.87 19.88
C PRO A 2 19.62 22.85 18.49
N THR A 3 19.03 22.10 17.59
CA THR A 3 19.39 22.08 16.17
C THR A 3 19.10 23.47 15.61
N ILE A 4 20.16 24.22 15.29
CA ILE A 4 20.03 25.47 14.56
C ILE A 4 19.50 25.11 13.18
N SER A 5 18.21 25.39 12.95
CA SER A 5 17.58 25.33 11.63
C SER A 5 18.25 26.40 10.77
N VAL A 6 19.20 25.96 9.94
CA VAL A 6 19.73 26.78 8.87
C VAL A 6 18.65 26.82 7.81
N ALA A 7 18.06 28.00 7.59
CA ALA A 7 17.10 28.19 6.50
C ALA A 7 17.71 27.66 5.19
N PRO A 8 16.94 26.91 4.37
CA PRO A 8 17.48 26.34 3.14
C PRO A 8 18.00 27.45 2.23
N LYS A 9 19.24 27.32 1.75
CA LYS A 9 19.89 28.30 0.84
C LYS A 9 19.04 28.60 -0.40
N ASP A 10 18.19 27.67 -0.83
CA ASP A 10 17.37 27.81 -2.04
C ASP A 10 16.08 28.62 -1.80
N PHE A 11 15.74 28.87 -0.54
CA PHE A 11 14.64 29.74 -0.13
C PHE A 11 15.09 31.17 0.21
N GLU A 12 16.33 31.57 -0.12
CA GLU A 12 16.81 32.95 0.10
C GLU A 12 15.98 34.03 -0.66
N ASN A 13 15.15 33.62 -1.61
CA ASN A 13 14.26 34.51 -2.37
C ASN A 13 12.76 34.33 -2.03
N VAL A 14 12.37 34.07 -0.77
CA VAL A 14 10.94 34.10 -0.37
C VAL A 14 10.31 35.47 -0.63
N LYS A 15 11.10 36.54 -0.54
CA LYS A 15 10.65 37.91 -0.83
C LYS A 15 10.06 38.09 -2.23
N SER A 16 10.41 37.24 -3.20
CA SER A 16 9.77 37.29 -4.52
C SER A 16 8.28 36.92 -4.45
N LEU A 17 7.88 36.09 -3.48
CA LEU A 17 6.49 35.68 -3.27
C LEU A 17 5.61 36.80 -2.72
N GLU A 18 6.17 37.73 -1.92
CA GLU A 18 5.41 38.90 -1.41
C GLU A 18 4.90 39.78 -2.56
N SER A 19 5.62 39.79 -3.69
CA SER A 19 5.24 40.54 -4.89
C SER A 19 4.10 39.88 -5.69
N LEU A 20 3.79 38.61 -5.41
CA LEU A 20 2.71 37.90 -6.08
C LEU A 20 1.36 38.34 -5.51
N PRO A 21 0.33 38.50 -6.37
CA PRO A 21 -1.00 38.85 -5.89
C PRO A 21 -1.53 37.74 -4.99
N GLU A 22 -2.03 38.13 -3.83
CA GLU A 22 -2.74 37.23 -2.92
C GLU A 22 -4.08 36.86 -3.53
N LYS A 23 -4.42 35.58 -3.42
CA LYS A 23 -5.73 35.04 -3.77
C LYS A 23 -6.32 34.46 -2.51
N GLU A 24 -7.59 34.76 -2.27
CA GLU A 24 -8.39 34.04 -1.30
C GLU A 24 -8.62 32.61 -1.81
N ASP A 25 -7.60 31.76 -1.74
CA ASP A 25 -7.59 30.36 -2.17
C ASP A 25 -6.88 29.50 -1.13
N VAL A 26 -7.38 28.28 -0.94
CA VAL A 26 -6.81 27.30 -0.02
C VAL A 26 -6.25 26.18 -0.87
N TRP A 27 -4.96 25.90 -0.71
CA TRP A 27 -4.29 24.83 -1.43
C TRP A 27 -4.07 23.62 -0.53
N GLN A 28 -4.37 22.42 -1.01
CA GLN A 28 -3.88 21.17 -0.45
C GLN A 28 -2.59 20.80 -1.17
N CYS A 29 -1.48 20.77 -0.46
CA CYS A 29 -0.21 20.19 -0.90
C CYS A 29 -0.12 18.76 -0.36
N TYR A 30 -0.04 17.79 -1.27
CA TYR A 30 0.06 16.38 -0.96
C TYR A 30 1.34 15.79 -1.54
N VAL A 31 2.20 15.23 -0.69
CA VAL A 31 3.40 14.52 -1.11
C VAL A 31 3.15 13.01 -1.06
N HIS A 32 3.08 12.39 -2.23
CA HIS A 32 2.66 11.01 -2.39
C HIS A 32 3.76 10.14 -2.97
N GLN A 33 4.21 9.14 -2.22
CA GLN A 33 5.05 8.08 -2.73
C GLN A 33 4.25 7.16 -3.67
N LEU A 34 4.61 7.14 -4.95
CA LEU A 34 3.89 6.42 -6.00
C LEU A 34 4.11 4.90 -5.91
N ARG A 35 3.07 4.16 -6.28
CA ARG A 35 3.06 2.70 -6.41
C ARG A 35 3.59 2.24 -7.76
N THR A 36 4.83 2.64 -8.04
CA THR A 36 5.58 2.24 -9.24
C THR A 36 7.07 2.25 -8.94
N TRP A 37 7.83 1.48 -9.70
CA TRP A 37 9.29 1.42 -9.58
C TRP A 37 9.92 2.16 -10.74
N VAL A 38 10.84 3.08 -10.45
CA VAL A 38 11.61 3.82 -11.45
C VAL A 38 13.09 3.77 -11.12
N SER A 39 13.94 3.83 -12.15
CA SER A 39 15.37 4.04 -11.96
C SER A 39 15.63 5.51 -11.65
N SER A 40 16.31 5.78 -10.53
CA SER A 40 16.82 7.11 -10.20
C SER A 40 18.00 7.50 -11.09
N SER A 41 18.46 8.76 -10.98
CA SER A 41 19.69 9.24 -11.60
C SER A 41 20.95 8.50 -11.11
N SER A 42 20.89 7.89 -9.92
CA SER A 42 21.95 7.04 -9.36
C SER A 42 21.85 5.56 -9.79
N ASN A 43 20.93 5.21 -10.72
CA ASN A 43 20.58 3.84 -11.12
C ASN A 43 20.04 2.96 -9.97
N GLU A 44 19.54 3.58 -8.89
CA GLU A 44 18.82 2.86 -7.85
C GLU A 44 17.34 2.71 -8.25
N ILE A 45 16.76 1.54 -8.01
CA ILE A 45 15.33 1.34 -8.23
C ILE A 45 14.58 1.85 -7.01
N VAL A 46 13.74 2.88 -7.19
CA VAL A 46 13.04 3.58 -6.11
C VAL A 46 11.56 3.74 -6.43
N ARG A 47 10.74 3.96 -5.39
CA ARG A 47 9.39 4.49 -5.55
C ARG A 47 9.46 6.00 -5.59
N PRO A 48 9.08 6.65 -6.70
CA PRO A 48 9.21 8.10 -6.81
C PRO A 48 8.17 8.81 -5.96
N TYR A 49 8.46 10.05 -5.58
CA TYR A 49 7.52 10.92 -4.87
C TYR A 49 6.87 11.91 -5.83
N LEU A 50 5.54 11.93 -5.87
CA LEU A 50 4.72 12.93 -6.52
C LEU A 50 4.39 14.06 -5.54
N MET A 51 4.68 15.30 -5.91
CA MET A 51 4.16 16.48 -5.23
C MET A 51 2.95 17.00 -6.00
N LEU A 52 1.79 17.03 -5.34
CA LEU A 52 0.52 17.44 -5.93
C LEU A 52 -0.03 18.64 -5.17
N VAL A 53 -0.36 19.72 -5.88
CA VAL A 53 -1.02 20.89 -5.31
C VAL A 53 -2.43 20.96 -5.85
N ILE A 54 -3.40 21.24 -4.99
CA ILE A 54 -4.81 21.26 -5.37
C ILE A 54 -5.46 22.48 -4.77
N SER A 55 -6.05 23.33 -5.61
CA SER A 55 -6.91 24.40 -5.12
C SER A 55 -8.23 23.80 -4.63
N VAL A 56 -8.49 23.89 -3.34
CA VAL A 56 -9.69 23.35 -2.69
C VAL A 56 -10.95 24.00 -3.26
N GLN A 57 -10.89 25.28 -3.58
CA GLN A 57 -12.05 26.04 -4.07
C GLN A 57 -12.41 25.69 -5.51
N SER A 58 -11.39 25.50 -6.37
CA SER A 58 -11.61 25.29 -7.80
C SER A 58 -11.49 23.84 -8.24
N GLY A 59 -10.99 22.95 -7.37
CA GLY A 59 -10.67 21.57 -7.70
C GLY A 59 -9.53 21.40 -8.70
N ALA A 60 -8.79 22.48 -9.02
CA ALA A 60 -7.72 22.44 -10.00
C ALA A 60 -6.47 21.76 -9.44
N PHE A 61 -5.88 20.84 -10.21
CA PHE A 61 -4.58 20.25 -9.89
C PHE A 61 -3.50 21.14 -10.47
N LEU A 62 -2.77 21.78 -9.58
CA LEU A 62 -1.73 22.73 -9.89
C LEU A 62 -0.36 22.03 -9.91
N SER A 63 0.42 22.36 -10.92
CA SER A 63 1.82 21.97 -11.10
C SER A 63 2.56 23.14 -11.77
N THR A 64 3.78 22.90 -12.22
CA THR A 64 4.59 23.86 -12.96
C THR A 64 5.28 23.18 -14.15
N THR A 65 5.53 23.94 -15.22
CA THR A 65 6.36 23.48 -16.34
C THR A 65 7.85 23.72 -16.10
N VAL A 66 8.19 24.50 -15.07
CA VAL A 66 9.57 24.83 -14.72
C VAL A 66 10.16 23.68 -13.92
N ALA A 67 11.17 23.02 -14.46
CA ALA A 67 11.93 22.02 -13.74
C ALA A 67 12.85 22.66 -12.67
N ASP A 68 13.22 21.89 -11.64
CA ASP A 68 14.27 22.28 -10.71
C ASP A 68 15.66 22.06 -11.33
N GLU A 69 16.71 22.29 -10.54
CA GLU A 69 18.10 22.15 -10.98
C GLU A 69 18.43 20.72 -11.47
N ASP A 70 17.72 19.72 -10.94
CA ASP A 70 17.86 18.31 -11.28
C ASP A 70 16.94 17.89 -12.45
N GLY A 71 16.21 18.84 -13.05
CA GLY A 71 15.28 18.56 -14.14
C GLY A 71 13.92 18.03 -13.69
N ASN A 72 13.64 17.99 -12.39
CA ASN A 72 12.38 17.47 -11.85
C ASN A 72 11.30 18.56 -11.81
N THR A 73 10.10 18.22 -12.28
CA THR A 73 8.92 19.09 -12.15
C THR A 73 8.23 18.82 -10.82
N ASN A 74 7.35 17.83 -10.79
CA ASN A 74 6.53 17.44 -9.65
C ASN A 74 6.71 15.96 -9.26
N ILE A 75 7.59 15.22 -9.94
CA ILE A 75 7.94 13.83 -9.62
C ILE A 75 9.43 13.81 -9.28
N LEU A 76 9.78 13.23 -8.13
CA LEU A 76 11.13 13.11 -7.61
C LEU A 76 11.51 11.62 -7.52
N ALA A 77 12.42 11.17 -8.38
CA ALA A 77 12.93 9.80 -8.39
C ALA A 77 14.08 9.62 -7.37
N GLN A 78 13.74 9.70 -6.08
CA GLN A 78 14.67 9.56 -4.96
C GLN A 78 14.13 8.60 -3.90
N SER A 79 15.04 7.98 -3.13
CA SER A 79 14.69 7.04 -2.07
C SER A 79 14.16 7.72 -0.81
N ALA A 80 14.77 8.85 -0.43
CA ALA A 80 14.34 9.63 0.72
C ALA A 80 13.08 10.45 0.41
N GLN A 81 12.21 10.61 1.40
CA GLN A 81 11.09 11.54 1.32
C GLN A 81 11.61 12.96 0.97
N PRO A 82 10.90 13.74 0.12
CA PRO A 82 11.28 15.11 -0.19
C PRO A 82 11.49 15.92 1.08
N SER A 83 12.46 16.83 1.09
CA SER A 83 12.68 17.76 2.19
C SER A 83 11.68 18.92 2.17
N THR A 84 11.54 19.63 3.31
CA THR A 84 10.74 20.88 3.36
C THR A 84 11.21 21.88 2.30
N SER A 85 12.52 22.00 2.09
CA SER A 85 13.09 22.89 1.07
C SER A 85 12.61 22.56 -0.34
N GLN A 86 12.65 21.27 -0.72
CA GLN A 86 12.20 20.82 -2.03
C GLN A 86 10.70 21.09 -2.24
N VAL A 87 9.88 20.82 -1.22
CA VAL A 87 8.43 21.08 -1.27
C VAL A 87 8.13 22.57 -1.39
N LEU A 88 8.81 23.41 -0.61
CA LEU A 88 8.63 24.86 -0.66
C LEU A 88 9.12 25.44 -2.00
N SER A 89 10.25 24.96 -2.53
CA SER A 89 10.76 25.34 -3.85
C SER A 89 9.77 24.96 -4.97
N PHE A 90 9.17 23.77 -4.89
CA PHE A 90 8.10 23.36 -5.78
C PHE A 90 6.87 24.28 -5.67
N LEU A 91 6.39 24.57 -4.45
CA LEU A 91 5.26 25.47 -4.23
C LEU A 91 5.51 26.87 -4.81
N LYS A 92 6.73 27.40 -4.63
CA LYS A 92 7.13 28.69 -5.24
C LYS A 92 7.00 28.65 -6.76
N ARG A 93 7.54 27.61 -7.42
CA ARG A 93 7.41 27.44 -8.87
C ARG A 93 5.94 27.35 -9.31
N VAL A 94 5.09 26.67 -8.55
CA VAL A 94 3.64 26.60 -8.81
C VAL A 94 2.96 27.97 -8.65
N MET A 95 3.37 28.80 -7.69
CA MET A 95 2.82 30.16 -7.53
C MET A 95 3.25 31.11 -8.65
N GLU A 96 4.48 30.95 -9.15
CA GLU A 96 5.07 31.79 -10.21
C GLU A 96 4.62 31.38 -11.62
N ASP A 97 4.49 30.07 -11.88
CA ASP A 97 4.06 29.47 -13.17
C ASP A 97 3.02 28.34 -12.94
N PRO A 98 1.78 28.67 -12.53
CA PRO A 98 0.76 27.67 -12.26
C PRO A 98 0.24 27.01 -13.54
N ARG A 99 0.35 25.69 -13.61
CA ARG A 99 -0.19 24.83 -14.68
C ARG A 99 -1.29 23.92 -14.14
N CYS A 100 -2.39 23.82 -14.89
CA CYS A 100 -3.50 22.95 -14.52
C CYS A 100 -3.36 21.57 -15.18
N LEU A 101 -3.27 20.50 -14.40
CA LEU A 101 -3.05 19.14 -14.93
C LEU A 101 -4.35 18.42 -15.31
N ASN A 102 -5.50 18.76 -14.71
CA ASN A 102 -6.76 18.10 -15.05
C ASN A 102 -7.34 18.64 -16.37
N SER A 103 -7.74 17.72 -17.26
CA SER A 103 -8.13 17.99 -18.64
C SER A 103 -9.32 18.94 -18.79
N SER A 104 -10.23 18.98 -17.80
CA SER A 104 -11.36 19.91 -17.78
C SER A 104 -10.97 21.38 -17.62
N MET A 105 -9.73 21.66 -17.18
CA MET A 105 -9.22 23.02 -16.96
C MET A 105 -7.84 23.29 -17.60
N ALA A 106 -7.27 22.33 -18.34
CA ALA A 106 -5.92 22.39 -18.90
C ALA A 106 -5.68 23.56 -19.88
N SER A 107 -6.73 24.08 -20.54
CA SER A 107 -6.64 25.21 -21.48
C SER A 107 -6.72 26.59 -20.84
N LYS A 108 -6.94 26.68 -19.52
CA LYS A 108 -7.04 27.96 -18.81
C LYS A 108 -5.67 28.35 -18.27
N ASP A 109 -5.02 29.31 -18.91
CA ASP A 109 -3.85 29.97 -18.35
C ASP A 109 -4.19 30.51 -16.96
N ARG A 110 -3.52 29.99 -15.94
CA ARG A 110 -3.65 30.52 -14.58
C ARG A 110 -2.67 31.67 -14.42
N LYS A 111 -3.18 32.78 -13.91
CA LYS A 111 -2.32 33.89 -13.50
C LYS A 111 -1.50 33.46 -12.29
N LYS A 112 -0.24 33.87 -12.24
CA LYS A 112 0.59 33.78 -11.03
C LYS A 112 -0.11 34.38 -9.81
N GLY A 113 0.19 33.85 -8.63
CA GLY A 113 -0.40 34.32 -7.37
C GLY A 113 -0.19 33.34 -6.24
N ARG A 114 -0.29 33.85 -5.01
CA ARG A 114 -0.13 33.05 -3.79
C ARG A 114 -1.49 32.76 -3.15
N PRO A 115 -1.72 31.54 -2.63
CA PRO A 115 -2.91 31.24 -1.83
C PRO A 115 -2.84 31.96 -0.48
N SER A 116 -3.98 32.11 0.18
CA SER A 116 -4.02 32.60 1.56
C SER A 116 -3.65 31.49 2.56
N LYS A 117 -3.87 30.22 2.19
CA LYS A 117 -3.63 29.06 3.07
C LYS A 117 -3.13 27.83 2.31
N ILE A 118 -2.21 27.09 2.92
CA ILE A 118 -1.71 25.79 2.43
C ILE A 118 -1.89 24.70 3.50
N LEU A 119 -2.55 23.62 3.13
CA LEU A 119 -2.75 22.43 3.93
C LEU A 119 -1.81 21.33 3.45
N PHE A 120 -1.04 20.74 4.35
CA PHE A 120 -0.07 19.70 4.02
C PHE A 120 -0.54 18.32 4.46
N ALA A 121 -0.22 17.32 3.64
CA ALA A 121 -0.23 15.91 4.00
C ALA A 121 0.84 15.16 3.19
N ASP A 122 1.22 14.00 3.68
CA ASP A 122 2.06 13.03 2.97
C ASP A 122 1.42 11.64 2.96
N THR A 123 2.02 10.67 2.27
CA THR A 123 1.49 9.29 2.19
C THR A 123 1.14 8.73 3.58
N ALA A 124 2.00 8.96 4.59
CA ALA A 124 1.79 8.43 5.94
C ALA A 124 0.66 9.14 6.72
N THR A 125 0.46 10.42 6.47
CA THR A 125 -0.50 11.25 7.22
C THR A 125 -1.80 11.54 6.49
N ALA A 126 -1.94 11.11 5.23
CA ALA A 126 -3.11 11.39 4.37
C ALA A 126 -4.46 10.96 4.98
N HIS A 127 -4.46 9.98 5.87
CA HIS A 127 -5.66 9.45 6.53
C HIS A 127 -5.83 9.92 7.98
N LEU A 128 -4.81 10.56 8.55
CA LEU A 128 -4.74 10.88 9.97
C LEU A 128 -5.79 11.95 10.34
N HIS A 129 -6.48 11.77 11.48
CA HIS A 129 -7.52 12.68 11.99
C HIS A 129 -8.64 13.02 11.00
N ARG A 130 -8.95 12.11 10.07
CA ARG A 130 -10.08 12.29 9.15
C ARG A 130 -11.38 12.47 9.93
N GLY A 131 -12.14 13.52 9.58
CA GLY A 131 -13.37 13.90 10.28
C GLY A 131 -13.16 14.53 11.66
N GLN A 132 -11.92 14.87 12.03
CA GLN A 132 -11.57 15.43 13.36
C GLN A 132 -10.75 16.73 13.20
N PRO A 133 -11.36 17.83 12.69
CA PRO A 133 -10.65 19.08 12.37
C PRO A 133 -9.96 19.71 13.57
N ASP A 134 -10.51 19.56 14.78
CA ASP A 134 -9.94 20.09 16.02
C ASP A 134 -8.54 19.53 16.34
N LYS A 135 -8.17 18.41 15.72
CA LYS A 135 -6.85 17.79 15.90
C LYS A 135 -5.82 18.29 14.88
N TRP A 136 -6.24 18.93 13.79
CA TRP A 136 -5.35 19.25 12.68
C TRP A 136 -4.30 20.30 13.04
N GLU A 137 -4.68 21.35 13.78
CA GLU A 137 -3.78 22.44 14.17
C GLU A 137 -2.55 21.99 14.97
N LYS A 138 -2.75 20.97 15.80
CA LYS A 138 -1.73 20.42 16.69
C LYS A 138 -0.95 19.28 16.07
N GLU A 139 -1.31 18.85 14.86
CA GLU A 139 -0.66 17.73 14.20
C GLU A 139 0.68 18.14 13.58
N SER A 140 1.70 17.34 13.85
CA SER A 140 3.09 17.56 13.44
C SER A 140 3.76 16.32 12.86
N ALA A 141 3.03 15.21 12.70
CA ALA A 141 3.52 13.97 12.10
C ALA A 141 3.89 14.15 10.62
N CYS A 142 3.26 15.09 9.94
CA CYS A 142 3.65 15.49 8.58
C CYS A 142 4.93 16.33 8.67
N SER A 143 6.02 15.77 8.16
CA SER A 143 7.37 16.33 8.28
C SER A 143 7.51 17.76 7.74
N TYR A 144 6.66 18.13 6.78
CA TYR A 144 6.65 19.44 6.13
C TYR A 144 6.06 20.57 6.98
N VAL A 145 5.08 20.27 7.84
CA VAL A 145 4.26 21.30 8.49
C VAL A 145 5.10 22.19 9.39
N GLY A 146 6.02 21.60 10.16
CA GLY A 146 6.80 22.31 11.17
C GLY A 146 7.62 23.47 10.59
N GLU A 147 8.54 23.16 9.67
CA GLU A 147 9.41 24.15 9.05
C GLU A 147 8.67 25.05 8.05
N ALA A 148 7.71 24.49 7.29
CA ALA A 148 6.96 25.28 6.31
C ALA A 148 6.09 26.36 6.96
N ARG A 149 5.60 26.15 8.19
CA ARG A 149 4.77 27.13 8.90
C ARG A 149 5.50 28.43 9.19
N ALA A 150 6.75 28.35 9.65
CA ALA A 150 7.55 29.55 9.89
C ALA A 150 7.81 30.31 8.59
N ILE A 151 8.25 29.59 7.56
CA ILE A 151 8.67 30.18 6.28
C ILE A 151 7.50 30.79 5.49
N LEU A 152 6.34 30.12 5.48
CA LEU A 152 5.16 30.60 4.75
C LEU A 152 4.47 31.76 5.47
N ALA A 153 4.53 31.81 6.81
CA ALA A 153 4.01 32.93 7.58
C ALA A 153 4.73 34.25 7.24
N ASP A 154 6.04 34.21 6.98
CA ASP A 154 6.82 35.39 6.60
C ASP A 154 6.33 36.04 5.29
N VAL A 155 5.62 35.29 4.43
CA VAL A 155 5.02 35.79 3.18
C VAL A 155 3.49 35.81 3.22
N GLY A 156 2.92 35.81 4.42
CA GLY A 156 1.49 35.95 4.65
C GLY A 156 0.66 34.78 4.13
N ILE A 157 1.21 33.56 4.15
CA ILE A 157 0.49 32.33 3.80
C ILE A 157 0.32 31.50 5.07
N GLU A 158 -0.92 31.27 5.50
CA GLU A 158 -1.19 30.37 6.62
C GLU A 158 -0.86 28.94 6.21
N SER A 159 -0.27 28.13 7.11
CA SER A 159 -0.11 26.71 6.83
C SER A 159 -0.38 25.76 7.99
N ASN A 160 -0.97 24.62 7.63
CA ASN A 160 -1.40 23.63 8.60
C ASN A 160 -1.41 22.21 8.03
N PHE A 161 -1.63 21.22 8.87
CA PHE A 161 -1.96 19.86 8.45
C PHE A 161 -3.43 19.78 8.03
N ALA A 162 -3.75 18.96 7.03
CA ALA A 162 -5.09 18.41 6.85
C ALA A 162 -5.03 17.08 6.07
N PRO A 163 -5.86 16.08 6.42
CA PRO A 163 -5.93 14.82 5.69
C PRO A 163 -6.44 15.02 4.26
N VAL A 164 -6.03 14.11 3.39
CA VAL A 164 -6.46 14.12 1.98
C VAL A 164 -7.85 13.48 1.87
N PRO A 165 -8.79 14.11 1.13
CA PRO A 165 -10.11 13.53 0.87
C PRO A 165 -10.01 12.14 0.23
N SER A 166 -10.84 11.19 0.67
CA SER A 166 -10.80 9.79 0.18
C SER A 166 -11.02 9.68 -1.33
N GLU A 167 -11.96 10.48 -1.87
CA GLU A 167 -12.28 10.50 -3.30
C GLU A 167 -11.08 10.96 -4.14
N MET A 168 -10.23 11.81 -3.57
CA MET A 168 -9.03 12.29 -4.24
C MET A 168 -7.96 11.21 -4.31
N LEU A 169 -7.73 10.50 -3.21
CA LEU A 169 -6.80 9.38 -3.20
C LEU A 169 -7.27 8.26 -4.15
N ALA A 170 -8.55 7.87 -4.06
CA ALA A 170 -9.09 6.78 -4.85
C ALA A 170 -9.29 7.13 -6.34
N GLY A 171 -9.92 8.27 -6.62
CA GLY A 171 -10.32 8.64 -7.97
C GLY A 171 -9.20 9.27 -8.80
N ILE A 172 -8.37 10.10 -8.18
CA ILE A 172 -7.36 10.90 -8.89
C ILE A 172 -5.99 10.25 -8.79
N VAL A 173 -5.49 10.05 -7.56
CA VAL A 173 -4.14 9.51 -7.37
C VAL A 173 -4.08 8.08 -7.90
N ARG A 174 -4.93 7.19 -7.37
CA ARG A 174 -4.99 5.78 -7.81
C ARG A 174 -5.59 5.62 -9.19
N GLY A 175 -6.76 6.21 -9.42
CA GLY A 175 -7.54 6.00 -10.64
C GLY A 175 -6.97 6.65 -11.91
N GLN A 176 -6.18 7.72 -11.80
CA GLN A 176 -5.66 8.46 -12.96
C GLN A 176 -4.14 8.50 -12.99
N ILE A 177 -3.50 8.99 -11.92
CA ILE A 177 -2.06 9.28 -11.93
C ILE A 177 -1.26 7.98 -11.89
N GLU A 178 -1.46 7.14 -10.87
CA GLU A 178 -0.76 5.86 -10.75
C GLU A 178 -1.03 4.97 -11.97
N HIS A 179 -2.29 4.88 -12.40
CA HIS A 179 -2.65 4.11 -13.60
C HIS A 179 -1.93 4.59 -14.88
N ALA A 180 -1.71 5.90 -15.04
CA ALA A 180 -0.97 6.46 -16.18
C ALA A 180 0.55 6.21 -16.10
N HIS A 181 1.09 6.09 -14.89
CA HIS A 181 2.51 5.87 -14.63
C HIS A 181 2.87 4.39 -14.39
N GLN A 182 1.92 3.47 -14.55
CA GLN A 182 2.16 2.03 -14.49
C GLN A 182 2.72 1.52 -15.83
N PRO A 183 3.96 0.97 -15.84
CA PRO A 183 4.45 0.18 -16.95
C PRO A 183 3.47 -0.96 -17.26
N GLU A 184 3.30 -1.28 -18.55
CA GLU A 184 2.37 -2.34 -18.96
C GLU A 184 2.70 -3.70 -18.32
N GLU A 185 3.99 -3.96 -18.12
CA GLU A 185 4.56 -5.13 -17.44
C GLU A 185 4.12 -5.26 -15.97
N LEU A 186 3.89 -4.13 -15.30
CA LEU A 186 3.46 -4.11 -13.90
C LEU A 186 1.97 -4.47 -13.73
N ARG A 187 1.15 -4.40 -14.79
CA ARG A 187 -0.28 -4.77 -14.69
C ARG A 187 -0.51 -6.25 -14.41
N ALA A 188 0.45 -7.11 -14.75
CA ALA A 188 0.43 -8.54 -14.45
C ALA A 188 1.40 -8.92 -13.31
N SER A 189 2.01 -7.93 -12.65
CA SER A 189 2.99 -8.13 -11.59
C SER A 189 2.33 -8.47 -10.25
N LEU A 190 3.06 -9.22 -9.42
CA LEU A 190 2.75 -9.46 -8.01
C LEU A 190 2.61 -8.15 -7.21
N ALA A 191 3.25 -7.06 -7.65
CA ALA A 191 3.16 -5.76 -7.00
C ALA A 191 1.74 -5.16 -7.01
N MET A 192 0.86 -5.64 -7.89
CA MET A 192 -0.54 -5.21 -8.00
C MET A 192 -1.53 -6.08 -7.21
N LEU A 193 -1.04 -7.05 -6.45
CA LEU A 193 -1.91 -7.89 -5.64
C LEU A 193 -2.56 -7.09 -4.50
N PRO A 194 -3.77 -7.49 -4.05
CA PRO A 194 -4.34 -6.92 -2.84
C PRO A 194 -3.39 -7.20 -1.67
N GLY A 195 -3.13 -6.18 -0.86
CA GLY A 195 -2.37 -6.36 0.37
C GLY A 195 -3.13 -7.18 1.40
N LEU A 196 -2.38 -7.79 2.32
CA LEU A 196 -2.91 -8.65 3.38
C LEU A 196 -3.91 -7.94 4.28
N VAL A 197 -3.76 -6.64 4.51
CA VAL A 197 -4.75 -5.86 5.30
C VAL A 197 -6.13 -5.77 4.66
N GLN A 198 -6.25 -6.09 3.37
CA GLN A 198 -7.54 -6.18 2.68
C GLN A 198 -8.21 -7.55 2.91
N CYS A 199 -7.47 -8.55 3.41
CA CYS A 199 -8.01 -9.84 3.80
C CYS A 199 -8.87 -9.71 5.06
N GLN A 200 -10.03 -10.37 5.06
CA GLN A 200 -10.91 -10.38 6.23
C GLN A 200 -10.17 -10.93 7.46
N GLY A 201 -10.28 -10.23 8.59
CA GLY A 201 -9.68 -10.62 9.86
C GLY A 201 -8.17 -10.35 9.97
N PHE A 202 -7.51 -9.93 8.90
CA PHE A 202 -6.11 -9.52 8.97
C PHE A 202 -6.02 -8.10 9.57
N THR A 203 -5.13 -7.92 10.54
CA THR A 203 -4.94 -6.63 11.21
C THR A 203 -3.49 -6.19 11.09
N PRO A 204 -3.20 -4.87 11.14
CA PRO A 204 -1.83 -4.37 11.20
C PRO A 204 -0.98 -4.97 12.32
N THR A 205 -1.60 -5.21 13.48
CA THR A 205 -0.94 -5.84 14.63
C THR A 205 -0.56 -7.28 14.34
N PHE A 206 -1.47 -8.06 13.75
CA PHE A 206 -1.17 -9.43 13.32
C PHE A 206 -0.07 -9.45 12.24
N GLY A 207 -0.12 -8.52 11.27
CA GLY A 207 0.93 -8.37 10.26
C GLY A 207 2.32 -8.16 10.87
N LYS A 208 2.44 -7.36 11.92
CA LYS A 208 3.71 -7.16 12.63
C LYS A 208 4.29 -8.46 13.19
N GLU A 209 3.45 -9.27 13.83
CA GLU A 209 3.87 -10.57 14.39
C GLU A 209 4.22 -11.58 13.30
N LEU A 210 3.40 -11.63 12.24
CA LEU A 210 3.59 -12.54 11.11
C LEU A 210 4.88 -12.25 10.35
N PHE A 211 5.15 -10.98 10.03
CA PHE A 211 6.38 -10.57 9.35
C PHE A 211 7.62 -10.77 10.24
N ALA A 212 7.53 -10.51 11.54
CA ALA A 212 8.61 -10.82 12.48
C ALA A 212 8.91 -12.33 12.55
N ALA A 213 7.88 -13.18 12.51
CA ALA A 213 8.05 -14.64 12.44
C ALA A 213 8.71 -15.06 11.12
N ALA A 214 8.27 -14.50 9.99
CA ALA A 214 8.88 -14.76 8.68
C ALA A 214 10.35 -14.30 8.63
N LYS A 215 10.70 -13.14 9.18
CA LYS A 215 12.10 -12.70 9.31
C LYS A 215 12.94 -13.69 10.10
N LYS A 216 12.43 -14.18 11.25
CA LYS A 216 13.11 -15.22 12.05
C LYS A 216 13.30 -16.52 11.26
N PHE A 217 12.28 -16.96 10.52
CA PHE A 217 12.36 -18.13 9.65
C PHE A 217 13.46 -17.96 8.59
N TYR A 218 13.49 -16.82 7.90
CA TYR A 218 14.50 -16.54 6.89
C TYR A 218 15.91 -16.52 7.47
N SER A 219 16.09 -15.80 8.58
CA SER A 219 17.35 -15.71 9.32
C SER A 219 17.87 -17.08 9.76
N ALA A 220 16.97 -18.03 10.07
CA ALA A 220 17.37 -19.38 10.47
C ALA A 220 17.93 -20.22 9.31
N LYS A 221 17.70 -19.81 8.05
CA LYS A 221 18.15 -20.49 6.81
C LYS A 221 17.93 -22.00 6.84
N PRO A 222 16.70 -22.48 7.11
CA PRO A 222 16.42 -23.92 7.23
C PRO A 222 16.75 -24.70 5.96
N TRP A 223 16.62 -24.10 4.77
CA TRP A 223 16.96 -24.71 3.49
C TRP A 223 18.44 -25.06 3.35
N THR A 224 19.34 -24.29 3.99
CA THR A 224 20.78 -24.58 4.04
C THR A 224 21.11 -25.65 5.08
N LYS A 225 20.38 -25.64 6.20
CA LYS A 225 20.62 -26.57 7.33
C LYS A 225 20.04 -27.96 7.09
N LEU A 226 18.97 -28.06 6.30
CA LEU A 226 18.27 -29.30 6.02
C LEU A 226 18.45 -29.69 4.55
N PRO A 227 19.36 -30.63 4.24
CA PRO A 227 19.52 -31.10 2.88
C PRO A 227 18.20 -31.73 2.40
N PRO A 228 17.93 -31.72 1.09
CA PRO A 228 16.66 -32.19 0.54
C PRO A 228 16.20 -33.56 1.06
N ALA A 229 17.13 -34.52 1.14
CA ALA A 229 16.87 -35.88 1.64
C ALA A 229 16.48 -35.95 3.13
N ALA A 230 16.81 -34.93 3.93
CA ALA A 230 16.49 -34.84 5.36
C ALA A 230 15.19 -34.06 5.63
N ARG A 231 14.61 -33.40 4.64
CA ARG A 231 13.37 -32.63 4.80
C ARG A 231 12.18 -33.56 5.02
N ARG A 232 11.29 -33.20 5.94
CA ARG A 232 10.08 -33.94 6.31
C ARG A 232 8.92 -32.96 6.46
N PRO A 233 7.68 -33.34 6.10
CA PRO A 233 6.51 -32.55 6.47
C PRO A 233 6.42 -32.41 7.98
N ILE A 234 6.07 -31.22 8.45
CA ILE A 234 5.84 -30.91 9.86
C ILE A 234 4.33 -30.86 10.05
N LYS A 235 3.78 -31.74 10.86
CA LYS A 235 2.36 -31.69 11.22
C LYS A 235 2.12 -30.49 12.15
N VAL A 236 1.25 -29.58 11.74
CA VAL A 236 0.87 -28.39 12.49
C VAL A 236 -0.60 -28.49 12.85
N SER A 237 -0.96 -28.14 14.09
CA SER A 237 -2.35 -28.03 14.52
C SER A 237 -2.58 -26.65 15.11
N PHE A 238 -3.60 -25.95 14.61
CA PHE A 238 -3.92 -24.58 15.00
C PHE A 238 -5.43 -24.41 15.25
N PRO A 239 -5.82 -23.55 16.20
CA PRO A 239 -7.23 -23.25 16.45
C PRO A 239 -7.82 -22.46 15.27
N ILE A 240 -9.08 -22.72 14.92
CA ILE A 240 -9.81 -22.00 13.86
C ILE A 240 -11.07 -21.30 14.38
N ALA A 241 -11.70 -21.84 15.41
CA ALA A 241 -12.90 -21.27 16.02
C ALA A 241 -13.01 -21.75 17.47
N THR A 242 -13.73 -20.97 18.28
CA THR A 242 -14.19 -21.37 19.60
C THR A 242 -15.71 -21.20 19.60
N ASP A 243 -16.46 -22.20 20.04
CA ASP A 243 -17.91 -22.05 20.22
C ASP A 243 -18.24 -21.27 21.51
N ASP A 244 -19.54 -21.00 21.69
CA ASP A 244 -20.08 -20.32 22.87
C ASP A 244 -19.88 -21.11 24.18
N GLU A 245 -19.61 -22.42 24.08
CA GLU A 245 -19.30 -23.31 25.21
C GLU A 245 -17.80 -23.33 25.56
N GLY A 246 -16.95 -22.66 24.78
CA GLY A 246 -15.51 -22.58 24.98
C GLY A 246 -14.73 -23.74 24.35
N ASN A 247 -15.36 -24.61 23.56
CA ASN A 247 -14.66 -25.68 22.84
C ASN A 247 -13.88 -25.10 21.66
N VAL A 248 -12.60 -25.44 21.58
CA VAL A 248 -11.71 -24.96 20.52
C VAL A 248 -11.68 -25.96 19.37
N TYR A 249 -12.26 -25.58 18.24
CA TYR A 249 -12.12 -26.31 16.98
C TYR A 249 -10.72 -26.08 16.42
N ARG A 250 -10.03 -27.18 16.13
CA ARG A 250 -8.67 -27.17 15.60
C ARG A 250 -8.65 -27.68 14.18
N SER A 251 -7.90 -26.99 13.33
CA SER A 251 -7.48 -27.52 12.04
C SER A 251 -6.12 -28.19 12.16
N GLN A 252 -5.82 -29.04 11.19
CA GLN A 252 -4.53 -29.70 11.03
C GLN A 252 -4.03 -29.49 9.61
N GLY A 253 -2.73 -29.30 9.47
CA GLY A 253 -2.06 -29.19 8.18
C GLY A 253 -0.63 -29.72 8.26
N TYR A 254 0.01 -29.79 7.11
CA TYR A 254 1.35 -30.32 6.93
C TYR A 254 2.21 -29.24 6.26
N ALA A 255 3.13 -28.67 7.03
CA ALA A 255 4.05 -27.66 6.55
C ALA A 255 5.26 -28.33 5.89
N ALA A 256 5.61 -27.91 4.69
CA ALA A 256 6.73 -28.40 3.92
C ALA A 256 7.69 -27.25 3.61
N LEU A 257 8.97 -27.48 3.90
CA LEU A 257 10.06 -26.59 3.49
C LEU A 257 10.26 -26.74 1.98
N ILE A 258 9.98 -25.68 1.23
CA ILE A 258 10.09 -25.64 -0.22
C ILE A 258 11.29 -24.79 -0.65
N GLY A 259 11.87 -25.14 -1.80
CA GLY A 259 12.96 -24.40 -2.41
C GLY A 259 14.36 -24.96 -2.18
N GLN A 260 15.28 -24.60 -3.07
CA GLN A 260 16.72 -24.82 -2.91
C GLN A 260 17.43 -23.52 -3.24
N GLN A 261 18.55 -23.27 -2.58
CA GLN A 261 19.46 -22.22 -3.00
C GLN A 261 20.30 -22.78 -4.14
N GLN A 262 19.96 -22.44 -5.39
CA GLN A 262 20.75 -22.80 -6.58
C GLN A 262 21.09 -21.52 -7.36
N GLY A 263 22.37 -21.16 -7.39
CA GLY A 263 22.81 -19.96 -8.11
C GLY A 263 22.25 -18.66 -7.52
N GLU A 264 21.80 -17.76 -8.40
CA GLU A 264 21.30 -16.43 -8.05
C GLU A 264 19.78 -16.38 -7.81
N GLU A 265 19.04 -17.46 -8.14
CA GLU A 265 17.58 -17.52 -7.96
C GLU A 265 17.21 -18.25 -6.66
N GLU A 266 16.50 -17.55 -5.77
CA GLU A 266 16.12 -18.03 -4.44
C GLU A 266 14.60 -18.19 -4.31
N SER A 267 14.02 -19.19 -4.97
CA SER A 267 12.64 -19.60 -4.66
C SER A 267 12.62 -20.40 -3.36
N LEU A 268 12.63 -19.72 -2.21
CA LEU A 268 12.71 -20.30 -0.88
C LEU A 268 11.44 -20.04 -0.08
N GLY A 269 10.99 -21.00 0.73
CA GLY A 269 9.78 -20.78 1.50
C GLY A 269 9.26 -21.95 2.33
N LEU A 270 8.04 -21.76 2.81
CA LEU A 270 7.27 -22.75 3.56
C LEU A 270 5.87 -22.83 2.94
N ALA A 271 5.40 -24.04 2.62
CA ALA A 271 4.04 -24.24 2.13
C ALA A 271 3.25 -25.15 3.07
N LEU A 272 1.99 -24.82 3.31
CA LEU A 272 1.07 -25.54 4.18
C LEU A 272 0.02 -26.27 3.35
N TYR A 273 -0.05 -27.60 3.51
CA TYR A 273 -0.96 -28.48 2.80
C TYR A 273 -1.97 -29.14 3.74
N LYS A 274 -3.18 -29.42 3.23
CA LYS A 274 -4.23 -30.14 3.99
C LYS A 274 -3.85 -31.62 4.24
N LYS A 275 -3.09 -32.25 3.33
CA LYS A 275 -2.73 -33.68 3.39
C LYS A 275 -1.21 -33.91 3.39
N GLU A 276 -0.78 -34.96 4.08
CA GLU A 276 0.64 -35.30 4.26
C GLU A 276 1.33 -35.73 2.97
N ASP A 277 0.65 -36.56 2.18
CA ASP A 277 1.15 -37.07 0.90
C ASP A 277 1.43 -35.94 -0.10
N VAL A 278 0.58 -34.91 -0.11
CA VAL A 278 0.78 -33.69 -0.91
C VAL A 278 2.01 -32.91 -0.44
N ALA A 279 2.19 -32.74 0.87
CA ALA A 279 3.39 -32.11 1.43
C ALA A 279 4.67 -32.87 1.06
N TRP A 280 4.63 -34.21 1.08
CA TRP A 280 5.74 -35.04 0.62
C TRP A 280 6.04 -34.87 -0.87
N LYS A 281 5.01 -34.79 -1.72
CA LYS A 281 5.16 -34.50 -3.16
C LYS A 281 5.82 -33.14 -3.39
N ALA A 282 5.41 -32.10 -2.67
CA ALA A 282 6.01 -30.77 -2.78
C ALA A 282 7.50 -30.75 -2.39
N ILE A 283 7.87 -31.46 -1.31
CA ILE A 283 9.28 -31.62 -0.90
C ILE A 283 10.08 -32.34 -1.99
N SER A 284 9.55 -33.42 -2.56
CA SER A 284 10.28 -34.20 -3.57
C SER A 284 10.44 -33.46 -4.90
N GLN A 285 9.43 -32.68 -5.31
CA GLN A 285 9.49 -31.84 -6.51
C GLN A 285 10.51 -30.70 -6.36
N SER A 286 10.47 -29.98 -5.24
CA SER A 286 11.47 -28.92 -4.96
C SER A 286 12.91 -29.44 -4.85
N SER A 287 13.09 -30.76 -4.75
CA SER A 287 14.40 -31.38 -4.68
C SER A 287 15.03 -31.71 -6.03
N ARG A 288 14.27 -31.64 -7.13
CA ARG A 288 14.63 -32.24 -8.43
C ARG A 288 15.32 -31.31 -9.44
N GLY A 289 15.41 -30.00 -9.21
CA GLY A 289 16.19 -29.04 -10.01
C GLY A 289 16.11 -29.23 -11.54
N ASP A 290 15.21 -28.51 -12.20
CA ASP A 290 15.17 -28.33 -13.67
C ASP A 290 15.18 -29.56 -14.60
N GLN A 291 14.91 -30.77 -14.10
CA GLN A 291 14.52 -31.86 -15.00
C GLN A 291 13.04 -31.71 -15.34
N GLU A 292 12.75 -31.31 -16.59
CA GLU A 292 11.42 -31.23 -17.23
C GLU A 292 10.35 -31.97 -16.42
N THR A 293 9.73 -31.27 -15.49
CA THR A 293 8.72 -31.87 -14.64
C THR A 293 7.54 -32.18 -15.56
N PRO A 294 7.07 -33.44 -15.69
CA PRO A 294 5.73 -33.67 -16.21
C PRO A 294 4.80 -32.80 -15.36
N ALA A 295 3.92 -32.03 -16.03
CA ALA A 295 3.06 -30.99 -15.46
C ALA A 295 2.88 -31.19 -13.95
N ALA A 296 3.51 -30.32 -13.15
CA ALA A 296 3.45 -30.41 -11.70
C ALA A 296 1.99 -30.68 -11.30
N ASP A 297 1.76 -31.79 -10.59
CA ASP A 297 0.44 -32.18 -10.10
C ASP A 297 -0.17 -30.94 -9.45
N GLU A 298 -1.27 -30.41 -9.99
CA GLU A 298 -1.82 -29.13 -9.56
C GLU A 298 -2.06 -29.12 -8.05
N ALA A 299 -2.40 -30.28 -7.48
CA ALA A 299 -2.60 -30.47 -6.06
C ALA A 299 -1.34 -30.20 -5.21
N SER A 300 -0.13 -30.45 -5.72
CA SER A 300 1.12 -30.12 -5.02
C SER A 300 1.55 -28.66 -5.19
N MET A 301 0.89 -27.92 -6.08
CA MET A 301 1.02 -26.46 -6.18
C MET A 301 -0.02 -25.72 -5.34
N MET A 302 -1.16 -26.36 -5.03
CA MET A 302 -2.21 -25.80 -4.20
C MET A 302 -1.83 -25.80 -2.72
N GLY A 303 -1.72 -24.61 -2.12
CA GLY A 303 -1.34 -24.45 -0.72
C GLY A 303 -1.29 -23.00 -0.27
N HIS A 304 -1.18 -22.81 1.04
CA HIS A 304 -0.83 -21.52 1.62
C HIS A 304 0.69 -21.46 1.75
N SER A 305 1.31 -20.53 1.03
CA SER A 305 2.76 -20.46 0.90
C SER A 305 3.28 -19.14 1.44
N LEU A 306 4.34 -19.23 2.23
CA LEU A 306 5.28 -18.16 2.53
C LEU A 306 6.47 -18.32 1.57
N LEU A 307 6.67 -17.35 0.70
CA LEU A 307 7.78 -17.27 -0.25
C LEU A 307 8.59 -15.99 0.03
N TYR A 308 9.80 -15.89 -0.52
CA TYR A 308 10.61 -14.68 -0.42
C TYR A 308 10.93 -14.14 -1.80
N PHE A 309 10.68 -12.85 -1.98
CA PHE A 309 10.91 -12.14 -3.24
C PHE A 309 11.66 -10.82 -3.01
N PRO A 310 12.27 -10.24 -4.04
CA PRO A 310 12.70 -8.85 -4.00
C PRO A 310 11.52 -7.91 -3.73
N MET A 311 11.78 -6.79 -3.04
CA MET A 311 10.79 -5.76 -2.70
C MET A 311 9.98 -5.28 -3.91
N GLN A 312 10.58 -5.30 -5.11
CA GLN A 312 10.00 -4.81 -6.35
C GLN A 312 8.82 -5.64 -6.84
N GLU A 313 8.78 -6.91 -6.45
CA GLU A 313 7.70 -7.85 -6.78
C GLU A 313 6.63 -7.88 -5.68
N PHE A 314 6.77 -7.08 -4.63
CA PHE A 314 5.88 -7.14 -3.47
C PHE A 314 4.65 -6.25 -3.61
N PRO A 315 3.47 -6.66 -3.11
CA PRO A 315 2.25 -5.85 -3.16
C PRO A 315 2.47 -4.47 -2.52
N PHE A 316 2.15 -3.40 -3.24
CA PHE A 316 2.40 -2.03 -2.74
C PHE A 316 1.66 -1.71 -1.44
N GLU A 317 0.44 -2.23 -1.28
CA GLU A 317 -0.34 -2.13 -0.05
C GLU A 317 0.41 -2.68 1.16
N ASP A 318 1.09 -3.82 1.01
CA ASP A 318 1.84 -4.42 2.11
C ASP A 318 3.17 -3.71 2.35
N LEU A 319 3.80 -3.14 1.31
CA LEU A 319 4.95 -2.24 1.47
C LEU A 319 4.58 -1.02 2.32
N GLU A 320 3.48 -0.35 1.99
CA GLU A 320 2.97 0.81 2.75
C GLU A 320 2.59 0.42 4.19
N CYS A 321 1.93 -0.73 4.37
CA CYS A 321 1.61 -1.21 5.72
C CYS A 321 2.88 -1.51 6.53
N ALA A 322 3.90 -2.08 5.91
CA ALA A 322 5.17 -2.33 6.59
C ALA A 322 5.83 -1.03 7.05
N GLU A 323 5.76 0.03 6.24
CA GLU A 323 6.28 1.36 6.59
C GLU A 323 5.46 2.02 7.71
N TRP A 324 4.12 1.98 7.64
CA TRP A 324 3.26 2.63 8.63
C TRP A 324 3.23 1.92 9.97
N TYR A 325 3.25 0.59 9.97
CA TYR A 325 3.04 -0.23 11.16
C TYR A 325 4.33 -0.89 11.66
N GLY A 326 5.46 -0.63 11.00
CA GLY A 326 6.77 -1.14 11.37
C GLY A 326 6.85 -2.67 11.28
N TRP A 327 6.36 -3.24 10.18
CA TRP A 327 6.50 -4.68 9.95
C TRP A 327 7.96 -5.01 9.61
N GLU A 328 8.53 -5.95 10.35
CA GLU A 328 9.94 -6.29 10.21
C GLU A 328 10.19 -7.19 9.01
N VAL A 329 11.09 -6.79 8.11
CA VAL A 329 11.57 -7.62 7.00
C VAL A 329 13.06 -7.94 7.16
N GLN A 330 13.52 -8.98 6.48
CA GLN A 330 14.92 -9.39 6.55
C GLN A 330 15.85 -8.42 5.82
N SER A 331 15.55 -8.16 4.55
CA SER A 331 16.31 -7.29 3.65
C SER A 331 15.43 -6.92 2.44
N PRO A 332 15.81 -5.88 1.66
CA PRO A 332 15.10 -5.53 0.43
C PRO A 332 15.04 -6.65 -0.62
N SER A 333 15.93 -7.64 -0.55
CA SER A 333 15.96 -8.80 -1.45
C SER A 333 15.16 -10.01 -0.95
N ALA A 334 14.58 -9.95 0.26
CA ALA A 334 13.95 -11.08 0.93
C ALA A 334 12.68 -10.66 1.67
N TRP A 335 11.70 -10.18 0.91
CA TRP A 335 10.37 -9.81 1.40
C TRP A 335 9.45 -11.04 1.49
N PRO A 336 8.78 -11.27 2.64
CA PRO A 336 7.93 -12.44 2.83
C PRO A 336 6.58 -12.28 2.14
N LEU A 337 6.35 -13.02 1.06
CA LEU A 337 5.09 -13.07 0.32
C LEU A 337 4.21 -14.22 0.83
N PHE A 338 3.01 -13.88 1.29
CA PHE A 338 2.01 -14.84 1.75
C PHE A 338 0.92 -14.97 0.69
N VAL A 339 0.84 -16.14 0.06
CA VAL A 339 -0.11 -16.38 -1.04
C VAL A 339 -0.84 -17.71 -0.87
N LYS A 340 -2.09 -17.75 -1.32
CA LYS A 340 -2.85 -18.99 -1.48
C LYS A 340 -2.92 -19.32 -2.96
N VAL A 341 -2.33 -20.44 -3.35
CA VAL A 341 -2.49 -20.99 -4.70
C VAL A 341 -3.68 -21.95 -4.66
N ALA A 342 -4.67 -21.74 -5.53
CA ALA A 342 -5.84 -22.62 -5.66
C ALA A 342 -6.04 -23.00 -7.14
N ALA A 343 -6.66 -24.16 -7.40
CA ALA A 343 -7.11 -24.52 -8.75
C ALA A 343 -8.34 -23.69 -9.18
N ASP A 344 -8.54 -23.66 -10.49
CA ASP A 344 -9.71 -23.13 -11.19
C ASP A 344 -11.00 -23.96 -11.03
N ASP A 345 -11.04 -24.94 -10.12
CA ASP A 345 -12.20 -25.81 -9.96
C ASP A 345 -13.37 -25.08 -9.29
N ALA A 346 -14.18 -24.43 -10.14
CA ALA A 346 -15.39 -23.68 -9.78
C ALA A 346 -16.44 -24.50 -9.00
N GLU A 347 -16.30 -25.83 -8.94
CA GLU A 347 -17.24 -26.72 -8.25
C GLU A 347 -17.00 -26.86 -6.73
N ASN A 348 -15.83 -26.44 -6.20
CA ASN A 348 -15.52 -26.56 -4.77
C ASN A 348 -15.42 -25.20 -4.02
N ALA A 349 -15.90 -24.11 -4.64
CA ALA A 349 -15.77 -22.76 -4.09
C ALA A 349 -16.56 -22.53 -2.79
N GLU A 350 -17.57 -23.35 -2.49
CA GLU A 350 -18.44 -23.17 -1.32
C GLU A 350 -17.79 -23.55 0.02
N ASP A 351 -16.78 -24.44 0.04
CA ASP A 351 -16.15 -24.93 1.28
C ASP A 351 -14.94 -24.08 1.75
N ASP A 352 -14.49 -23.12 0.95
CA ASP A 352 -13.27 -22.32 1.19
C ASP A 352 -13.59 -20.86 1.63
N ALA A 353 -14.81 -20.62 2.12
CA ALA A 353 -15.42 -19.30 2.27
C ALA A 353 -14.87 -18.30 3.32
N PRO A 354 -14.04 -18.64 4.34
CA PRO A 354 -13.58 -17.59 5.26
C PRO A 354 -12.25 -16.93 4.88
N ALA A 355 -11.57 -17.35 3.81
CA ALA A 355 -10.25 -16.81 3.45
C ALA A 355 -10.07 -16.68 1.92
N GLN A 356 -10.97 -15.95 1.27
CA GLN A 356 -10.73 -15.49 -0.11
C GLN A 356 -10.12 -14.10 -0.09
N ALA A 357 -8.79 -14.08 -0.01
CA ALA A 357 -8.00 -12.95 -0.49
C ALA A 357 -6.74 -13.52 -1.16
N GLY A 358 -6.50 -13.09 -2.40
CA GLY A 358 -5.30 -13.44 -3.17
C GLY A 358 -5.29 -14.84 -3.78
N VAL A 359 -6.42 -15.36 -4.30
CA VAL A 359 -6.40 -16.56 -5.16
C VAL A 359 -5.86 -16.17 -6.54
N TRP A 360 -4.75 -16.77 -6.96
CA TRP A 360 -4.24 -16.68 -8.33
C TRP A 360 -4.71 -17.86 -9.17
N HIS A 361 -5.17 -17.53 -10.38
CA HIS A 361 -5.51 -18.48 -11.44
C HIS A 361 -4.44 -18.38 -12.55
N ARG A 362 -4.00 -19.52 -13.08
CA ARG A 362 -2.97 -19.56 -14.13
C ARG A 362 -3.65 -19.53 -15.50
N PRO A 363 -3.29 -18.64 -16.45
CA PRO A 363 -3.72 -18.83 -17.82
C PRO A 363 -2.90 -19.98 -18.44
N LEU A 364 -3.58 -21.06 -18.83
CA LEU A 364 -3.01 -22.04 -19.74
C LEU A 364 -2.60 -21.34 -21.04
N ALA A 365 -1.46 -21.77 -21.60
CA ALA A 365 -0.87 -21.19 -22.79
C ALA A 365 -1.90 -21.03 -23.93
N SER A 366 -1.86 -19.86 -24.57
CA SER A 366 -2.69 -19.38 -25.67
C SER A 366 -4.07 -18.79 -25.31
N GLY A 367 -4.13 -17.45 -25.26
CA GLY A 367 -5.36 -16.69 -25.53
C GLY A 367 -5.88 -15.81 -24.39
N GLY A 368 -5.63 -14.49 -24.51
CA GLY A 368 -6.47 -13.38 -24.04
C GLY A 368 -6.97 -13.37 -22.57
N ILE A 369 -6.41 -12.46 -21.77
CA ILE A 369 -6.82 -12.20 -20.39
C ILE A 369 -8.12 -11.37 -20.36
N ARG A 370 -9.10 -11.78 -19.55
CA ARG A 370 -10.22 -10.92 -19.11
C ARG A 370 -10.14 -10.68 -17.59
N PRO A 371 -10.26 -9.43 -17.11
CA PRO A 371 -10.39 -9.16 -15.68
C PRO A 371 -11.80 -9.52 -15.20
N LEU A 372 -11.90 -10.26 -14.09
CA LEU A 372 -13.16 -10.45 -13.38
C LEU A 372 -13.57 -9.12 -12.73
N ARG A 373 -14.62 -8.50 -13.28
CA ARG A 373 -15.37 -7.43 -12.61
C ARG A 373 -16.30 -8.06 -11.59
N SER A 374 -16.26 -7.51 -10.37
CA SER A 374 -17.24 -7.62 -9.27
C SER A 374 -17.59 -9.02 -8.77
N CYS A 375 -17.38 -9.26 -7.47
CA CYS A 375 -18.22 -10.19 -6.72
C CYS A 375 -18.84 -9.48 -5.51
N CYS A 376 -20.13 -9.72 -5.34
CA CYS A 376 -21.08 -9.04 -4.49
C CYS A 376 -20.87 -9.37 -3.00
N TYR A 377 -21.16 -8.38 -2.16
CA TYR A 377 -21.17 -8.47 -0.71
C TYR A 377 -22.35 -9.33 -0.20
N ALA A 378 -22.07 -10.33 0.61
CA ALA A 378 -23.00 -10.80 1.63
C ALA A 378 -22.76 -10.01 2.92
N ARG A 379 -23.80 -9.31 3.39
CA ARG A 379 -23.82 -8.58 4.67
C ARG A 379 -23.55 -9.56 5.82
N ALA A 380 -22.54 -9.28 6.64
CA ALA A 380 -22.46 -9.86 7.98
C ALA A 380 -23.58 -9.25 8.86
N PRO A 381 -24.20 -10.02 9.78
CA PRO A 381 -25.24 -9.51 10.66
C PRO A 381 -24.67 -8.52 11.68
N GLU A 382 -25.39 -7.42 11.90
CA GLU A 382 -25.13 -6.46 12.98
C GLU A 382 -25.15 -7.18 14.33
N LEU A 383 -24.00 -7.21 15.01
CA LEU A 383 -23.93 -7.46 16.45
C LEU A 383 -24.47 -6.23 17.16
N LEU A 384 -25.75 -6.29 17.55
CA LEU A 384 -26.36 -5.36 18.48
C LEU A 384 -25.66 -5.46 19.83
N LEU A 385 -24.98 -4.39 20.22
CA LEU A 385 -24.56 -4.15 21.59
C LEU A 385 -25.81 -3.83 22.42
N GLU A 386 -26.30 -4.81 23.18
CA GLU A 386 -27.29 -4.57 24.23
C GLU A 386 -26.62 -3.84 25.39
N GLY A 387 -26.90 -2.54 25.46
CA GLY A 387 -26.70 -1.71 26.65
C GLY A 387 -28.07 -1.38 27.26
N SER A 388 -28.20 -1.68 28.54
CA SER A 388 -29.33 -1.40 29.44
C SER A 388 -29.96 0.00 29.27
N ASN A 389 -31.29 0.05 29.15
CA ASN A 389 -32.17 0.68 30.16
C ASN A 389 -33.64 0.66 29.73
N ASP A 390 -34.47 0.32 30.72
CA ASP A 390 -35.83 0.75 30.99
C ASP A 390 -36.94 0.63 29.93
N SER A 391 -37.96 -0.10 30.39
CA SER A 391 -39.36 -0.11 29.95
C SER A 391 -39.89 1.19 29.35
N VAL A 392 -40.65 1.10 28.25
CA VAL A 392 -42.04 1.57 28.12
C VAL A 392 -42.58 1.33 26.68
N SER A 393 -43.68 0.57 26.64
CA SER A 393 -44.79 0.44 25.67
C SER A 393 -44.63 0.62 24.14
N GLU A 394 -44.96 -0.47 23.43
CA GLU A 394 -45.92 -0.59 22.31
C GLU A 394 -46.26 0.63 21.42
N ARG A 395 -46.01 0.51 20.10
CA ARG A 395 -47.04 0.41 19.02
C ARG A 395 -46.45 0.71 17.62
N THR A 396 -46.62 -0.25 16.71
CA THR A 396 -47.12 -0.11 15.32
C THR A 396 -46.50 0.95 14.40
N CYS A 397 -45.89 0.56 13.27
CA CYS A 397 -46.49 0.73 11.93
C CYS A 397 -45.61 0.19 10.79
N GLN A 398 -46.30 -0.31 9.77
CA GLN A 398 -45.81 -0.85 8.51
C GLN A 398 -45.47 0.26 7.47
N GLN A 399 -44.71 -0.16 6.45
CA GLN A 399 -44.84 0.19 5.02
C GLN A 399 -44.17 1.45 4.40
N ARG A 400 -43.58 1.16 3.22
CA ARG A 400 -43.33 1.97 1.99
C ARG A 400 -42.02 2.79 1.93
N VAL A 401 -41.06 2.48 1.04
CA VAL A 401 -41.00 2.53 -0.45
C VAL A 401 -40.57 3.91 -0.97
N LEU A 402 -39.41 3.94 -1.64
CA LEU A 402 -38.90 4.89 -2.65
C LEU A 402 -38.79 6.38 -2.28
N GLN A 403 -37.55 6.85 -2.09
CA GLN A 403 -36.81 7.72 -3.04
C GLN A 403 -35.34 7.80 -2.66
#